data_AF-A0A0F3GXY3-F1
#
_entry.id   AF-A0A0F3GXY3-F1
#
_cell.length_a   1.000
_cell.length_b   1.000
_cell.length_c   1.000
_cell.angle_alpha   90.00
_cell.angle_beta   90.00
_cell.angle_gamma   90.00
#
_symmetry.space_group_name_H-M   'P 1'
#
loop_
_entity.id
_entity.type
_entity.pdbx_description
1 polymer ?
#
loop_
_entity_poly.entity_id
_entity_poly.type
_entity_poly.pdbx_seq_one_letter_code
_entity_poly.pdbx_strand_id
1 'polypeptide(L)'
;MIDSHCHLEMKQFDADREACILRARDAGIEAMIAIASDVESSMAAIELAKSYPFIYATVGIHPHNASMLGESATCEQLRALCADTRVVAVGETGLDYHYDHSPRHVQRDVFVRHMELAQELGLPLVIHSREAKEDTLGLIAGGGVKNAVLHCFSGDMHMTEVLICRGLHISFSGVVTFKKADQLREIARIVPDDLLLIETDAPYLAPLPYRGKRNEPSYLKYTAEVIAQVRGISPQDVARITSNNARRLFGIGQVASSGTITYKIRDSLYINLTNRCTNECVFCIRYKNDFVKGHNMRLLQEPEADEIIAAIGDPAAYKEVVFCGYGEPLIRVDVVRAVAGYVKAGGGTVRVNTNGQGNLINGQDVLPQLCGLVDHISVSLNAQDAPTYDGLCKPLLEGAYEGLLGFVRGARRYIPVVTLTVVEMPGVDVAACQAIANDLGVNFRVRYLDIVG
;
A
#
# COMPACT_ATOMS: atom_id res chain seq x y z
N MET A 1 1.93 13.34 5.88
CA MET A 1 1.55 12.06 6.54
C MET A 1 0.15 12.16 7.14
N ILE A 2 -0.58 11.06 7.29
CA ILE A 2 -1.87 11.04 7.99
C ILE A 2 -1.75 10.16 9.24
N ASP A 3 -2.18 10.67 10.38
CA ASP A 3 -2.32 9.88 11.61
C ASP A 3 -3.71 9.21 11.60
N SER A 4 -3.75 7.89 11.40
CA SER A 4 -5.02 7.17 11.24
C SER A 4 -5.77 6.90 12.53
N HIS A 5 -5.17 7.16 13.70
CA HIS A 5 -5.79 6.87 14.99
C HIS A 5 -5.18 7.73 16.11
N CYS A 6 -5.94 8.70 16.63
CA CYS A 6 -5.57 9.47 17.80
C CYS A 6 -6.80 9.96 18.58
N HIS A 7 -6.69 10.04 19.91
CA HIS A 7 -7.74 10.44 20.84
C HIS A 7 -7.54 11.90 21.30
N LEU A 8 -7.63 12.85 20.36
CA LEU A 8 -7.39 14.27 20.64
C LEU A 8 -8.47 14.91 21.52
N GLU A 9 -9.68 14.34 21.54
CA GLU A 9 -10.81 14.74 22.35
C GLU A 9 -10.60 14.49 23.85
N MET A 10 -9.68 13.59 24.21
CA MET A 10 -9.40 13.24 25.60
C MET A 10 -8.90 14.43 26.43
N LYS A 11 -9.26 14.43 27.72
CA LYS A 11 -8.94 15.47 28.71
C LYS A 11 -7.43 15.69 28.90
N GLN A 12 -6.63 14.67 28.59
CA GLN A 12 -5.17 14.71 28.60
C GLN A 12 -4.61 15.84 27.73
N PHE A 13 -5.37 16.34 26.77
CA PHE A 13 -5.00 17.47 25.90
C PHE A 13 -5.65 18.80 26.29
N ASP A 14 -6.52 18.88 27.30
CA ASP A 14 -7.29 20.11 27.59
C ASP A 14 -6.42 21.36 27.79
N ALA A 15 -5.26 21.21 28.40
CA ALA A 15 -4.35 22.33 28.67
C ALA A 15 -3.63 22.87 27.42
N ASP A 16 -3.49 22.08 26.36
CA ASP A 16 -2.64 22.43 25.21
C ASP A 16 -3.10 21.85 23.85
N ARG A 17 -4.37 21.47 23.71
CA ARG A 17 -4.92 20.77 22.52
C ARG A 17 -4.61 21.50 21.22
N GLU A 18 -4.89 22.79 21.16
CA GLU A 18 -4.61 23.61 19.98
C GLU A 18 -3.11 23.64 19.66
N ALA A 19 -2.26 23.83 20.67
CA ALA A 19 -0.82 23.80 20.50
C ALA A 19 -0.31 22.41 20.02
N CYS A 20 -0.90 21.32 20.52
CA CYS A 20 -0.62 19.95 20.08
C CYS A 20 -0.97 19.74 18.60
N ILE A 21 -2.15 20.19 18.19
CA ILE A 21 -2.62 20.15 16.80
C ILE A 21 -1.68 20.94 15.88
N LEU A 22 -1.27 22.15 16.28
CA LEU A 22 -0.33 22.97 15.50
C LEU A 22 1.05 22.32 15.39
N ARG A 23 1.59 21.73 16.48
CA ARG A 23 2.84 20.95 16.42
C ARG A 23 2.76 19.79 15.43
N ALA A 24 1.61 19.13 15.33
CA ALA A 24 1.39 18.07 14.35
C ALA A 24 1.44 18.62 12.91
N ARG A 25 0.81 19.77 12.65
CA ARG A 25 0.87 20.46 11.35
C ARG A 25 2.30 20.83 10.96
N ASP A 26 3.04 21.44 11.88
CA ASP A 26 4.43 21.84 11.67
C ASP A 26 5.35 20.63 11.42
N ALA A 27 5.01 19.46 11.98
CA ALA A 27 5.70 18.19 11.74
C ALA A 27 5.30 17.51 10.40
N GLY A 28 4.43 18.11 9.59
CA GLY A 28 4.00 17.56 8.30
C GLY A 28 2.85 16.53 8.40
N ILE A 29 2.10 16.53 9.50
CA ILE A 29 0.85 15.76 9.61
C ILE A 29 -0.26 16.50 8.87
N GLU A 30 -0.65 15.94 7.73
CA GLU A 30 -1.61 16.50 6.77
C GLU A 30 -3.06 16.29 7.19
N ALA A 31 -3.36 15.21 7.91
CA ALA A 31 -4.66 14.94 8.50
C ALA A 31 -4.54 14.01 9.72
N MET A 32 -5.54 14.06 10.59
CA MET A 32 -5.65 13.23 11.79
C MET A 32 -7.07 12.66 11.89
N ILE A 33 -7.20 11.40 12.27
CA ILE A 33 -8.51 10.79 12.59
C ILE A 33 -8.66 10.79 14.10
N ALA A 34 -9.59 11.60 14.60
CA ALA A 34 -9.98 11.67 16.01
C ALA A 34 -10.93 10.51 16.33
N ILE A 35 -10.54 9.67 17.29
CA ILE A 35 -11.20 8.40 17.56
C ILE A 35 -12.09 8.48 18.78
N ALA A 36 -13.36 8.13 18.60
CA ALA A 36 -14.32 8.02 19.69
C ALA A 36 -14.28 6.66 20.38
N SER A 37 -14.64 6.64 21.66
CA SER A 37 -14.79 5.42 22.47
C SER A 37 -16.19 5.27 23.09
N ASP A 38 -17.05 6.28 22.97
CA ASP A 38 -18.44 6.33 23.42
C ASP A 38 -19.19 7.50 22.73
N VAL A 39 -20.45 7.74 23.11
CA VAL A 39 -21.28 8.81 22.52
C VAL A 39 -20.74 10.21 22.84
N GLU A 40 -20.25 10.45 24.05
CA GLU A 40 -19.73 11.77 24.47
C GLU A 40 -18.45 12.12 23.71
N SER A 41 -17.51 11.17 23.65
CA SER A 41 -16.28 11.30 22.86
C SER A 41 -16.56 11.37 21.35
N SER A 42 -17.59 10.70 20.85
CA SER A 42 -18.05 10.83 19.45
C SER A 42 -18.45 12.27 19.13
N MET A 43 -19.26 12.89 20.00
CA MET A 43 -19.65 14.30 19.84
C MET A 43 -18.42 15.23 19.92
N ALA A 44 -17.52 14.99 20.87
CA ALA A 44 -16.31 15.80 21.01
C ALA A 44 -15.35 15.67 19.81
N ALA A 45 -15.17 14.47 19.26
CA ALA A 45 -14.38 14.22 18.06
C ALA A 45 -14.98 14.94 16.84
N ILE A 46 -16.31 14.92 16.68
CA ILE A 46 -17.02 15.65 15.63
C ILE A 46 -16.80 17.17 15.76
N GLU A 47 -16.89 17.72 16.97
CA GLU A 47 -16.65 19.15 17.18
C GLU A 47 -15.20 19.56 16.88
N LEU A 48 -14.22 18.71 17.18
CA LEU A 48 -12.84 18.90 16.72
C LEU A 48 -12.76 18.88 15.20
N ALA A 49 -13.40 17.92 14.55
CA ALA A 49 -13.39 17.76 13.10
C ALA A 49 -14.09 18.91 12.36
N LYS A 50 -15.07 19.58 12.99
CA LYS A 50 -15.69 20.82 12.48
C LYS A 50 -14.78 22.03 12.67
N SER A 51 -14.05 22.09 13.78
CA SER A 51 -13.15 23.20 14.10
C SER A 51 -11.88 23.19 13.24
N TYR A 52 -11.40 22.01 12.85
CA TYR A 52 -10.16 21.83 12.09
C TYR A 52 -10.42 21.01 10.81
N PRO A 53 -10.34 21.62 9.61
CA PRO A 53 -10.66 20.94 8.34
C PRO A 53 -9.80 19.72 8.00
N PHE A 54 -8.65 19.55 8.66
CA PHE A 54 -7.74 18.41 8.52
C PHE A 54 -7.91 17.36 9.63
N ILE A 55 -8.91 17.51 10.51
CA ILE A 55 -9.29 16.49 11.49
C ILE A 55 -10.61 15.86 11.05
N TYR A 56 -10.68 14.54 11.05
CA TYR A 56 -11.90 13.77 10.79
C TYR A 56 -12.26 12.97 12.04
N ALA A 57 -13.51 12.52 12.16
CA ALA A 57 -14.00 11.83 13.35
C ALA A 57 -14.44 10.40 13.04
N THR A 58 -14.38 9.54 14.05
CA THR A 58 -15.09 8.27 14.07
C THR A 58 -16.22 8.33 15.10
N VAL A 59 -17.18 7.42 14.95
CA VAL A 59 -18.30 7.27 15.90
C VAL A 59 -18.40 5.81 16.30
N GLY A 60 -18.39 5.52 17.59
CA GLY A 60 -18.41 4.14 18.06
C GLY A 60 -18.35 4.02 19.58
N ILE A 61 -18.45 2.77 20.04
CA ILE A 61 -18.34 2.38 21.45
C ILE A 61 -17.22 1.36 21.58
N HIS A 62 -16.18 1.73 22.32
CA HIS A 62 -15.02 0.88 22.60
C HIS A 62 -15.44 -0.37 23.41
N PRO A 63 -14.81 -1.54 23.24
CA PRO A 63 -15.15 -2.77 23.97
C PRO A 63 -15.23 -2.59 25.50
N HIS A 64 -14.37 -1.77 26.09
CA HIS A 64 -14.44 -1.44 27.52
C HIS A 64 -15.77 -0.82 27.96
N ASN A 65 -16.39 -0.02 27.08
CA ASN A 65 -17.62 0.70 27.34
C ASN A 65 -18.87 -0.06 26.84
N ALA A 66 -18.72 -1.28 26.32
CA ALA A 66 -19.82 -2.03 25.71
C ALA A 66 -20.99 -2.29 26.68
N SER A 67 -20.72 -2.46 27.98
CA SER A 67 -21.74 -2.61 29.02
C SER A 67 -22.56 -1.34 29.31
N MET A 68 -22.06 -0.16 28.91
CA MET A 68 -22.76 1.12 29.05
C MET A 68 -23.82 1.33 27.95
N LEU A 69 -23.90 0.41 26.99
CA LEU A 69 -24.80 0.50 25.84
C LEU A 69 -26.22 0.10 26.26
N GLY A 70 -27.08 1.10 26.48
CA GLY A 70 -28.51 0.91 26.70
C GLY A 70 -29.22 0.50 25.41
N GLU A 71 -29.71 -0.73 25.37
CA GLU A 71 -30.52 -1.41 24.33
C GLU A 71 -30.51 -0.77 22.92
N SER A 72 -31.58 -0.11 22.47
CA SER A 72 -31.77 0.35 21.07
C SER A 72 -31.47 1.83 20.82
N ALA A 73 -31.70 2.70 21.81
CA ALA A 73 -31.56 4.15 21.68
C ALA A 73 -30.13 4.60 21.35
N THR A 74 -29.12 3.86 21.83
CA THR A 74 -27.71 4.17 21.54
C THR A 74 -27.34 3.94 20.08
N CYS A 75 -27.90 2.90 19.43
CA CYS A 75 -27.62 2.63 18.02
C CYS A 75 -28.22 3.69 17.09
N GLU A 76 -29.42 4.20 17.41
CA GLU A 76 -30.04 5.31 16.67
C GLU A 76 -29.25 6.62 16.83
N GLN A 77 -28.73 6.88 18.04
CA GLN A 77 -27.87 8.04 18.30
C GLN A 77 -26.57 7.96 17.50
N LEU A 78 -25.87 6.83 17.52
CA LEU A 78 -24.63 6.65 16.74
C LEU A 78 -24.88 6.82 15.24
N ARG A 79 -25.99 6.26 14.73
CA ARG A 79 -26.42 6.44 13.35
C ARG A 79 -26.67 7.92 13.01
N ALA A 80 -27.34 8.67 13.90
CA ALA A 80 -27.56 10.09 13.70
C ALA A 80 -26.25 10.89 13.67
N LEU A 81 -25.29 10.54 14.53
CA LEU A 81 -23.95 11.16 14.51
C LEU A 81 -23.18 10.86 13.23
N CYS A 82 -23.31 9.63 12.69
CA CYS A 82 -22.67 9.25 11.42
C CYS A 82 -23.20 10.01 10.20
N ALA A 83 -24.30 10.78 10.32
CA ALA A 83 -24.80 11.62 9.24
C ALA A 83 -23.95 12.90 9.02
N ASP A 84 -23.08 13.26 9.97
CA ASP A 84 -22.15 14.38 9.80
C ASP A 84 -21.05 14.04 8.77
N THR A 85 -20.80 14.92 7.81
CA THR A 85 -19.84 14.68 6.72
C THR A 85 -18.38 14.62 7.19
N ARG A 86 -18.12 15.00 8.44
CA ARG A 86 -16.81 14.87 9.08
C ARG A 86 -16.58 13.49 9.70
N VAL A 87 -17.62 12.66 9.82
CA VAL A 87 -17.51 11.27 10.28
C VAL A 87 -17.11 10.37 9.12
N VAL A 88 -16.02 9.63 9.30
CA VAL A 88 -15.38 8.87 8.21
C VAL A 88 -15.23 7.37 8.49
N ALA A 89 -15.60 6.93 9.69
CA ALA A 89 -15.60 5.51 10.06
C ALA A 89 -16.52 5.25 11.26
N VAL A 90 -16.93 3.99 11.41
CA VAL A 90 -17.53 3.48 12.63
C VAL A 90 -16.45 2.84 13.49
N GLY A 91 -16.32 3.29 14.73
CA GLY A 91 -15.31 2.86 15.68
C GLY A 91 -14.90 3.97 16.64
N GLU A 92 -14.07 3.71 17.64
CA GLU A 92 -13.42 2.43 17.89
C GLU A 92 -14.43 1.37 18.36
N THR A 93 -14.32 0.16 17.83
CA THR A 93 -15.19 -0.99 18.16
C THR A 93 -14.36 -2.27 18.12
N GLY A 94 -14.82 -3.36 18.73
CA GLY A 94 -14.15 -4.65 18.65
C GLY A 94 -14.16 -5.39 19.98
N LEU A 95 -13.05 -6.06 20.31
CA LEU A 95 -12.96 -6.98 21.46
C LEU A 95 -11.65 -6.76 22.24
N ASP A 96 -11.76 -6.59 23.56
CA ASP A 96 -10.64 -6.59 24.50
C ASP A 96 -10.90 -7.62 25.60
N TYR A 97 -10.16 -8.74 25.54
CA TYR A 97 -10.22 -9.82 26.54
C TYR A 97 -9.07 -9.76 27.55
N HIS A 98 -8.18 -8.78 27.40
CA HIS A 98 -7.05 -8.57 28.30
C HIS A 98 -7.50 -7.84 29.57
N TYR A 99 -8.22 -6.73 29.42
CA TYR A 99 -8.79 -5.99 30.55
C TYR A 99 -10.19 -6.46 30.93
N ASP A 100 -10.96 -6.99 29.96
CA ASP A 100 -12.27 -7.63 30.15
C ASP A 100 -13.26 -6.75 30.95
N HIS A 101 -13.22 -5.42 30.73
CA HIS A 101 -14.03 -4.42 31.47
C HIS A 101 -15.55 -4.51 31.18
N SER A 102 -15.94 -5.17 30.09
CA SER A 102 -17.33 -5.47 29.76
C SER A 102 -17.47 -6.96 29.43
N PRO A 103 -18.61 -7.61 29.75
CA PRO A 103 -18.78 -9.03 29.47
C PRO A 103 -18.58 -9.36 27.99
N ARG A 104 -17.79 -10.40 27.69
CA ARG A 104 -17.40 -10.75 26.31
C ARG A 104 -18.57 -10.89 25.34
N HIS A 105 -19.68 -11.48 25.78
CA HIS A 105 -20.87 -11.60 24.93
C HIS A 105 -21.45 -10.23 24.55
N VAL A 106 -21.47 -9.27 25.49
CA VAL A 106 -21.89 -7.89 25.22
C VAL A 106 -20.92 -7.21 24.24
N GLN A 107 -19.59 -7.39 24.42
CA GLN A 107 -18.62 -6.84 23.48
C GLN A 107 -18.86 -7.35 22.05
N ARG A 108 -19.12 -8.66 21.88
CA ARG A 108 -19.46 -9.26 20.58
C ARG A 108 -20.73 -8.67 20.00
N ASP A 109 -21.79 -8.55 20.80
CA ASP A 109 -23.08 -8.00 20.33
C ASP A 109 -22.92 -6.55 19.85
N VAL A 110 -22.17 -5.73 20.59
CA VAL A 110 -21.87 -4.35 20.19
C VAL A 110 -21.02 -4.31 18.92
N PHE A 111 -20.02 -5.18 18.82
CA PHE A 111 -19.17 -5.24 17.64
C PHE A 111 -19.98 -5.62 16.38
N VAL A 112 -20.87 -6.62 16.48
CA VAL A 112 -21.78 -7.01 15.39
C VAL A 112 -22.68 -5.85 14.96
N ARG A 113 -23.28 -5.12 15.91
CA ARG A 113 -24.13 -3.96 15.58
C ARG A 113 -23.37 -2.84 14.88
N HIS A 114 -22.12 -2.59 15.26
CA HIS A 114 -21.28 -1.62 14.55
C HIS A 114 -20.91 -2.09 13.14
N MET A 115 -20.69 -3.40 12.95
CA MET A 115 -20.46 -3.97 11.61
C MET A 115 -21.67 -3.77 10.71
N GLU A 116 -22.88 -4.04 11.22
CA GLU A 116 -24.14 -3.82 10.51
C GLU A 116 -24.33 -2.33 10.16
N LEU A 117 -24.08 -1.43 11.11
CA LEU A 117 -24.17 0.02 10.89
C LEU A 117 -23.18 0.51 9.83
N ALA A 118 -21.92 0.08 9.93
CA ALA A 118 -20.87 0.44 8.98
C ALA A 118 -21.20 -0.05 7.57
N GLN A 119 -21.71 -1.28 7.45
CA GLN A 119 -22.13 -1.86 6.18
C GLN A 119 -23.31 -1.09 5.58
N GLU A 120 -24.31 -0.74 6.39
CA GLU A 120 -25.48 0.01 5.93
C GLU A 120 -25.12 1.40 5.42
N LEU A 121 -24.21 2.09 6.12
CA LEU A 121 -23.78 3.44 5.77
C LEU A 121 -22.64 3.48 4.74
N GLY A 122 -22.07 2.33 4.38
CA GLY A 122 -20.90 2.26 3.50
C GLY A 122 -19.63 2.85 4.12
N LEU A 123 -19.55 2.94 5.45
CA LEU A 123 -18.40 3.45 6.17
C LEU A 123 -17.41 2.32 6.53
N PRO A 124 -16.10 2.59 6.59
CA PRO A 124 -15.13 1.62 7.10
C PRO A 124 -15.26 1.42 8.61
N LEU A 125 -14.72 0.31 9.11
CA LEU A 125 -14.58 0.03 10.54
C LEU A 125 -13.17 0.35 11.06
N VAL A 126 -13.08 0.90 12.27
CA VAL A 126 -11.84 0.96 13.07
C VAL A 126 -11.94 -0.07 14.19
N ILE A 127 -11.19 -1.16 14.06
CA ILE A 127 -11.34 -2.38 14.88
C ILE A 127 -10.21 -2.50 15.89
N HIS A 128 -10.59 -2.51 17.17
CA HIS A 128 -9.77 -2.90 18.30
C HIS A 128 -9.80 -4.43 18.48
N SER A 129 -8.64 -5.06 18.64
CA SER A 129 -8.57 -6.47 19.01
C SER A 129 -7.39 -6.76 19.90
N ARG A 130 -7.66 -7.18 21.14
CA ARG A 130 -6.62 -7.54 22.11
C ARG A 130 -6.96 -8.83 22.84
N GLU A 131 -6.07 -9.81 22.71
CA GLU A 131 -6.23 -11.17 23.25
C GLU A 131 -7.56 -11.85 22.84
N ALA A 132 -8.16 -11.40 21.73
CA ALA A 132 -9.49 -11.81 21.25
C ALA A 132 -9.48 -12.31 19.80
N LYS A 133 -8.31 -12.74 19.30
CA LYS A 133 -8.04 -13.10 17.89
C LYS A 133 -9.13 -13.97 17.25
N GLU A 134 -9.44 -15.13 17.85
CA GLU A 134 -10.35 -16.10 17.24
C GLU A 134 -11.77 -15.53 17.07
N ASP A 135 -12.29 -14.86 18.10
CA ASP A 135 -13.61 -14.24 18.04
C ASP A 135 -13.63 -13.04 17.06
N THR A 136 -12.57 -12.22 17.04
CA THR A 136 -12.45 -11.10 16.09
C THR A 136 -12.46 -11.62 14.66
N LEU A 137 -11.65 -12.63 14.33
CA LEU A 137 -11.58 -13.18 12.98
C LEU A 137 -12.88 -13.90 12.59
N GLY A 138 -13.50 -14.62 13.53
CA GLY A 138 -14.79 -15.29 13.32
C GLY A 138 -15.91 -14.30 12.98
N LEU A 139 -16.00 -13.19 13.72
CA LEU A 139 -16.99 -12.14 13.47
C LEU A 139 -16.73 -11.41 12.15
N ILE A 140 -15.48 -11.01 11.88
CA ILE A 140 -15.09 -10.40 10.60
C ILE A 140 -15.48 -11.30 9.41
N ALA A 141 -15.23 -12.62 9.53
CA ALA A 141 -15.59 -13.59 8.50
C ALA A 141 -17.10 -13.72 8.30
N GLY A 142 -17.88 -13.74 9.39
CA GLY A 142 -19.34 -13.91 9.34
C GLY A 142 -20.10 -12.65 8.92
N GLY A 143 -19.62 -11.46 9.26
CA GLY A 143 -20.33 -10.19 9.01
C GLY A 143 -20.00 -9.50 7.69
N GLY A 144 -19.21 -10.12 6.81
CA GLY A 144 -18.98 -9.60 5.46
C GLY A 144 -18.25 -8.25 5.40
N VAL A 145 -17.38 -7.96 6.38
CA VAL A 145 -16.61 -6.71 6.45
C VAL A 145 -15.70 -6.58 5.23
N LYS A 146 -15.85 -5.47 4.49
CA LYS A 146 -15.08 -5.19 3.28
C LYS A 146 -14.00 -4.11 3.48
N ASN A 147 -14.31 -3.10 4.28
CA ASN A 147 -13.44 -1.96 4.53
C ASN A 147 -13.24 -1.83 6.04
N ALA A 148 -12.05 -2.15 6.51
CA ALA A 148 -11.69 -1.95 7.91
C ALA A 148 -10.20 -1.77 8.07
N VAL A 149 -9.83 -1.17 9.19
CA VAL A 149 -8.47 -1.20 9.74
C VAL A 149 -8.50 -1.87 11.09
N LEU A 150 -7.56 -2.79 11.31
CA LEU A 150 -7.19 -3.19 12.66
C LEU A 150 -6.12 -2.22 13.14
N HIS A 151 -6.56 -1.31 14.02
CA HIS A 151 -5.67 -0.31 14.58
C HIS A 151 -4.78 -0.95 15.66
N CYS A 152 -3.68 -0.28 15.97
CA CYS A 152 -2.68 -0.65 16.95
C CYS A 152 -2.37 -2.16 16.92
N PHE A 153 -2.08 -2.69 15.73
CA PHE A 153 -2.06 -4.12 15.51
C PHE A 153 -1.08 -4.84 16.45
N SER A 154 -1.61 -5.81 17.20
CA SER A 154 -0.85 -6.63 18.14
C SER A 154 -1.08 -8.14 17.94
N GLY A 155 -1.57 -8.53 16.76
CA GLY A 155 -1.83 -9.91 16.38
C GLY A 155 -0.57 -10.67 15.94
N ASP A 156 -0.76 -11.94 15.57
CA ASP A 156 0.30 -12.80 15.07
C ASP A 156 0.29 -12.92 13.53
N MET A 157 1.21 -13.74 13.00
CA MET A 157 1.34 -13.99 11.56
C MET A 157 0.08 -14.61 10.96
N HIS A 158 -0.58 -15.55 11.65
CA HIS A 158 -1.81 -16.15 11.15
C HIS A 158 -2.92 -15.12 11.01
N MET A 159 -3.11 -14.26 12.03
CA MET A 159 -4.07 -13.16 11.95
C MET A 159 -3.72 -12.21 10.80
N THR A 160 -2.43 -11.89 10.61
CA THR A 160 -1.95 -11.05 9.50
C THR A 160 -2.35 -11.62 8.14
N GLU A 161 -2.08 -12.91 7.88
CA GLU A 161 -2.42 -13.58 6.62
C GLU A 161 -3.93 -13.56 6.34
N VAL A 162 -4.74 -13.80 7.38
CA VAL A 162 -6.20 -13.81 7.27
C VAL A 162 -6.75 -12.42 6.92
N LEU A 163 -6.15 -11.35 7.46
CA LEU A 163 -6.51 -9.96 7.15
C LEU A 163 -6.08 -9.55 5.74
N ILE A 164 -4.86 -9.91 5.34
CA ILE A 164 -4.36 -9.67 3.98
C ILE A 164 -5.25 -10.35 2.94
N CYS A 165 -5.59 -11.62 3.15
CA CYS A 165 -6.49 -12.37 2.27
C CYS A 165 -7.88 -11.74 2.12
N ARG A 166 -8.33 -10.98 3.13
CA ARG A 166 -9.60 -10.24 3.12
C ARG A 166 -9.46 -8.80 2.63
N GLY A 167 -8.25 -8.32 2.34
CA GLY A 167 -8.01 -6.93 1.94
C GLY A 167 -8.24 -5.92 3.06
N LEU A 168 -8.08 -6.32 4.33
CA LEU A 168 -8.26 -5.44 5.47
C LEU A 168 -6.95 -4.76 5.86
N HIS A 169 -7.03 -3.49 6.26
CA HIS A 169 -5.86 -2.69 6.60
C HIS A 169 -5.31 -3.05 7.97
N ILE A 170 -4.00 -2.91 8.13
CA ILE A 170 -3.27 -3.14 9.37
C ILE A 170 -2.50 -1.86 9.69
N SER A 171 -2.77 -1.28 10.86
CA SER A 171 -2.11 -0.06 11.31
C SER A 171 -1.09 -0.34 12.40
N PHE A 172 0.04 0.37 12.33
CA PHE A 172 1.13 0.25 13.27
C PHE A 172 1.30 1.52 14.08
N SER A 173 1.26 1.39 15.42
CA SER A 173 1.50 2.49 16.36
C SER A 173 2.98 2.62 16.74
N GLY A 174 3.30 3.56 17.65
CA GLY A 174 4.65 3.75 18.19
C GLY A 174 5.28 2.51 18.84
N VAL A 175 4.50 1.46 19.11
CA VAL A 175 4.97 0.16 19.62
C VAL A 175 6.04 -0.47 18.73
N VAL A 176 6.01 -0.25 17.41
CA VAL A 176 7.04 -0.78 16.48
C VAL A 176 8.45 -0.32 16.83
N THR A 177 8.57 0.84 17.48
CA THR A 177 9.85 1.41 17.92
C THR A 177 10.40 0.71 19.17
N PHE A 178 9.59 -0.08 19.88
CA PHE A 178 10.00 -0.68 21.16
C PHE A 178 10.97 -1.83 20.93
N LYS A 179 11.96 -1.94 21.83
CA LYS A 179 13.03 -2.95 21.74
C LYS A 179 12.50 -4.38 21.53
N LYS A 180 11.41 -4.78 22.20
CA LYS A 180 10.84 -6.14 22.16
C LYS A 180 9.82 -6.40 21.03
N ALA A 181 9.59 -5.44 20.14
CA ALA A 181 8.57 -5.55 19.09
C ALA A 181 9.09 -6.23 17.80
N ASP A 182 9.93 -7.26 17.92
CA ASP A 182 10.56 -7.93 16.75
C ASP A 182 9.51 -8.57 15.83
N GLN A 183 8.56 -9.31 16.41
CA GLN A 183 7.45 -9.92 15.67
C GLN A 183 6.63 -8.86 14.92
N LEU A 184 6.36 -7.72 15.55
CA LEU A 184 5.60 -6.64 14.91
C LEU A 184 6.36 -6.03 13.73
N ARG A 185 7.69 -5.92 13.84
CA ARG A 185 8.56 -5.49 12.73
C ARG A 185 8.62 -6.54 11.61
N GLU A 186 8.58 -7.82 11.92
CA GLU A 186 8.47 -8.87 10.89
C GLU A 186 7.15 -8.77 10.12
N ILE A 187 6.05 -8.57 10.83
CA ILE A 187 4.73 -8.37 10.23
C ILE A 187 4.73 -7.10 9.36
N ALA A 188 5.23 -5.97 9.86
CA ALA A 188 5.34 -4.73 9.08
C ALA A 188 6.16 -4.87 7.79
N ARG A 189 7.08 -5.85 7.73
CA ARG A 189 7.85 -6.15 6.52
C ARG A 189 7.00 -6.78 5.42
N ILE A 190 6.07 -7.66 5.79
CA ILE A 190 5.31 -8.49 4.84
C ILE A 190 3.94 -7.92 4.48
N VAL A 191 3.38 -7.02 5.29
CA VAL A 191 2.09 -6.40 4.98
C VAL A 191 2.19 -5.69 3.61
N PRO A 192 1.25 -5.98 2.68
CA PRO A 192 1.19 -5.33 1.38
C PRO A 192 1.13 -3.81 1.52
N ASP A 193 1.76 -3.10 0.59
CA ASP A 193 1.83 -1.64 0.63
C ASP A 193 0.45 -0.99 0.76
N ASP A 194 -0.56 -1.53 0.08
CA ASP A 194 -1.90 -0.98 -0.03
C ASP A 194 -2.80 -1.26 1.19
N LEU A 195 -2.34 -2.10 2.12
CA LEU A 195 -3.03 -2.40 3.38
C LEU A 195 -2.33 -1.81 4.61
N LEU A 196 -1.17 -1.18 4.41
CA LEU A 196 -0.35 -0.62 5.49
C LEU A 196 -0.86 0.77 5.92
N LEU A 197 -1.09 0.93 7.22
CA LEU A 197 -1.33 2.23 7.87
C LEU A 197 -0.38 2.46 9.04
N ILE A 198 -0.28 3.71 9.49
CA ILE A 198 0.47 4.10 10.68
C ILE A 198 -0.35 5.08 11.50
N GLU A 199 -0.13 5.04 12.80
CA GLU A 199 -0.84 5.89 13.76
C GLU A 199 0.02 6.22 14.97
N THR A 200 -0.48 7.14 15.80
CA THR A 200 0.11 7.40 17.11
C THR A 200 -0.59 6.66 18.22
N ASP A 201 -1.91 6.51 18.16
CA ASP A 201 -2.75 6.12 19.30
C ASP A 201 -2.61 7.11 20.48
N ALA A 202 -2.31 8.38 20.17
CA ALA A 202 -2.12 9.41 21.19
C ALA A 202 -3.39 9.60 22.01
N PRO A 203 -3.32 9.77 23.36
CA PRO A 203 -2.13 10.08 24.16
C PRO A 203 -1.29 8.87 24.58
N TYR A 204 -1.65 7.66 24.16
CA TYR A 204 -1.00 6.40 24.54
C TYR A 204 0.19 6.06 23.65
N LEU A 205 0.96 5.04 24.05
CA LEU A 205 1.96 4.37 23.20
C LEU A 205 3.04 5.26 22.57
N ALA A 206 3.51 6.28 23.30
CA ALA A 206 4.56 7.18 22.82
C ALA A 206 5.79 6.39 22.30
N PRO A 207 6.22 6.63 21.04
CA PRO A 207 7.36 5.93 20.45
C PRO A 207 8.67 6.29 21.14
N LEU A 208 9.74 5.50 20.94
CA LEU A 208 11.09 5.98 21.26
C LEU A 208 11.41 7.20 20.37
N PRO A 209 12.01 8.28 20.93
CA PRO A 209 12.60 8.41 22.27
C PRO A 209 11.66 8.92 23.39
N TYR A 210 10.36 9.09 23.14
CA TYR A 210 9.39 9.68 24.07
C TYR A 210 8.66 8.67 24.96
N ARG A 211 9.08 7.40 24.95
CA ARG A 211 8.47 6.35 25.77
C ARG A 211 8.33 6.78 27.23
N GLY A 212 7.12 6.63 27.77
CA GLY A 212 6.78 7.05 29.15
C GLY A 212 6.30 8.49 29.28
N LYS A 213 6.29 9.28 28.19
CA LYS A 213 5.64 10.60 28.10
C LYS A 213 4.27 10.47 27.43
N ARG A 214 3.45 11.52 27.53
CA ARG A 214 2.22 11.66 26.73
C ARG A 214 2.60 11.65 25.25
N ASN A 215 1.93 10.81 24.47
CA ASN A 215 2.12 10.78 23.02
C ASN A 215 1.36 11.95 22.36
N GLU A 216 1.73 12.29 21.14
CA GLU A 216 1.04 13.28 20.31
C GLU A 216 1.25 13.01 18.82
N PRO A 217 0.34 13.47 17.93
CA PRO A 217 0.41 13.17 16.49
C PRO A 217 1.73 13.58 15.81
N SER A 218 2.43 14.60 16.33
CA SER A 218 3.75 15.02 15.81
C SER A 218 4.83 13.92 15.91
N TYR A 219 4.61 12.90 16.75
CA TYR A 219 5.54 11.78 16.97
C TYR A 219 5.37 10.66 15.93
N LEU A 220 4.36 10.72 15.06
CA LEU A 220 4.13 9.72 14.00
C LEU A 220 5.36 9.48 13.11
N LYS A 221 6.20 10.51 12.93
CA LYS A 221 7.45 10.42 12.16
C LYS A 221 8.38 9.29 12.65
N TYR A 222 8.42 9.02 13.97
CA TYR A 222 9.27 7.96 14.53
C TYR A 222 8.75 6.56 14.17
N THR A 223 7.43 6.38 14.12
CA THR A 223 6.81 5.17 13.59
C THR A 223 7.18 4.99 12.12
N ALA A 224 7.03 6.04 11.30
CA ALA A 224 7.35 6.01 9.88
C ALA A 224 8.84 5.67 9.61
N GLU A 225 9.77 6.23 10.39
CA GLU A 225 11.21 5.95 10.30
C GLU A 225 11.53 4.46 10.54
N VAL A 226 10.94 3.84 11.57
CA VAL A 226 11.17 2.43 11.87
C VAL A 226 10.55 1.52 10.80
N ILE A 227 9.33 1.83 10.33
CA ILE A 227 8.70 1.09 9.22
C ILE A 227 9.56 1.19 7.94
N ALA A 228 10.09 2.37 7.64
CA ALA A 228 10.97 2.61 6.51
C ALA A 228 12.25 1.75 6.59
N GLN A 229 12.89 1.72 7.76
CA GLN A 229 14.07 0.89 8.01
C GLN A 229 13.79 -0.60 7.80
N VAL A 230 12.69 -1.10 8.40
CA VAL A 230 12.29 -2.51 8.32
C VAL A 230 12.03 -2.96 6.88
N ARG A 231 11.47 -2.07 6.05
CA ARG A 231 11.09 -2.34 4.66
C ARG A 231 12.15 -1.93 3.64
N GLY A 232 13.25 -1.30 4.06
CA GLY A 232 14.31 -0.84 3.16
C GLY A 232 13.85 0.23 2.16
N ILE A 233 12.96 1.12 2.57
CA ILE A 233 12.45 2.25 1.77
C ILE A 233 12.67 3.56 2.51
N SER A 234 12.38 4.70 1.87
CA SER A 234 12.52 6.01 2.53
C SER A 234 11.32 6.29 3.46
N PRO A 235 11.48 7.11 4.52
CA PRO A 235 10.34 7.60 5.30
C PRO A 235 9.30 8.34 4.45
N GLN A 236 9.73 9.02 3.39
CA GLN A 236 8.85 9.68 2.43
C GLN A 236 8.00 8.67 1.64
N ASP A 237 8.54 7.50 1.29
CA ASP A 237 7.77 6.42 0.69
C ASP A 237 6.71 5.89 1.65
N VAL A 238 7.07 5.64 2.91
CA VAL A 238 6.09 5.23 3.93
C VAL A 238 4.99 6.28 4.06
N ALA A 239 5.37 7.55 4.21
CA ALA A 239 4.42 8.66 4.30
C ALA A 239 3.44 8.69 3.11
N ARG A 240 3.95 8.53 1.89
CA ARG A 240 3.15 8.56 0.67
C ARG A 240 2.22 7.35 0.56
N ILE A 241 2.73 6.15 0.85
CA ILE A 241 1.97 4.89 0.87
C ILE A 241 0.82 4.99 1.88
N THR A 242 1.14 5.23 3.15
CA THR A 242 0.15 5.19 4.23
C THR A 242 -0.86 6.32 4.13
N SER A 243 -0.43 7.51 3.69
CA SER A 243 -1.37 8.62 3.45
C SER A 243 -2.31 8.31 2.29
N ASN A 244 -1.85 7.66 1.21
CA ASN A 244 -2.73 7.25 0.12
C ASN A 244 -3.77 6.22 0.59
N ASN A 245 -3.33 5.23 1.38
CA ASN A 245 -4.22 4.23 1.94
C ASN A 245 -5.26 4.83 2.89
N ALA A 246 -4.84 5.73 3.79
CA ALA A 246 -5.76 6.41 4.71
C ALA A 246 -6.82 7.23 3.93
N ARG A 247 -6.40 7.97 2.90
CA ARG A 247 -7.35 8.70 2.04
C ARG A 247 -8.34 7.79 1.34
N ARG A 248 -7.88 6.63 0.84
CA ARG A 248 -8.74 5.63 0.18
C ARG A 248 -9.69 4.95 1.16
N LEU A 249 -9.21 4.53 2.32
CA LEU A 249 -10.01 3.84 3.33
C LEU A 249 -11.10 4.75 3.91
N PHE A 250 -10.73 5.96 4.32
CA PHE A 250 -11.62 6.89 5.01
C PHE A 250 -12.35 7.87 4.07
N GLY A 251 -12.07 7.84 2.76
CA GLY A 251 -12.69 8.75 1.79
C GLY A 251 -12.34 10.23 2.01
N ILE A 252 -11.12 10.51 2.49
CA ILE A 252 -10.69 11.87 2.87
C ILE A 252 -9.65 12.47 1.93
N GLY A 253 -9.57 13.80 1.90
CA GLY A 253 -8.61 14.54 1.08
C GLY A 253 -8.75 14.26 -0.41
N GLN A 254 -7.65 14.43 -1.16
CA GLN A 254 -7.60 14.10 -2.59
C GLN A 254 -6.90 12.76 -2.80
N VAL A 255 -7.60 11.83 -3.44
CA VAL A 255 -7.02 10.62 -4.03
C VAL A 255 -6.78 10.89 -5.51
N ALA A 256 -5.60 10.56 -6.02
CA ALA A 256 -5.28 10.76 -7.45
C ALA A 256 -6.31 10.02 -8.32
N SER A 257 -7.12 10.78 -9.07
CA SER A 257 -8.19 10.27 -9.92
C SER A 257 -7.72 9.77 -11.28
N SER A 258 -6.48 10.09 -11.66
CA SER A 258 -5.86 9.66 -12.92
C SER A 258 -4.50 9.02 -12.69
N GLY A 259 -4.14 8.09 -13.58
CA GLY A 259 -2.82 7.45 -13.59
C GLY A 259 -1.69 8.46 -13.71
N THR A 260 -0.59 8.16 -13.04
CA THR A 260 0.64 8.93 -13.04
C THR A 260 1.50 8.48 -14.23
N ILE A 261 1.89 9.41 -15.10
CA ILE A 261 2.76 9.14 -16.26
C ILE A 261 4.16 8.73 -15.81
N THR A 262 4.75 9.51 -14.89
CA THR A 262 6.06 9.22 -14.30
C THR A 262 6.01 9.26 -12.78
N TYR A 263 6.62 8.27 -12.14
CA TYR A 263 6.62 8.16 -10.68
C TYR A 263 8.01 7.80 -10.18
N LYS A 264 8.36 8.29 -8.98
CA LYS A 264 9.69 8.09 -8.41
C LYS A 264 9.63 7.00 -7.35
N ILE A 265 10.53 6.02 -7.43
CA ILE A 265 10.78 5.07 -6.35
C ILE A 265 12.27 5.16 -6.00
N ARG A 266 12.57 5.55 -4.76
CA ARG A 266 13.94 5.87 -4.32
C ARG A 266 14.58 6.89 -5.27
N ASP A 267 15.69 6.56 -5.91
CA ASP A 267 16.44 7.47 -6.79
C ASP A 267 16.17 7.25 -8.29
N SER A 268 15.29 6.31 -8.64
CA SER A 268 14.94 6.00 -10.03
C SER A 268 13.58 6.58 -10.41
N LEU A 269 13.45 7.05 -11.65
CA LEU A 269 12.18 7.48 -12.23
C LEU A 269 11.59 6.34 -13.06
N TYR A 270 10.31 6.06 -12.87
CA TYR A 270 9.58 5.01 -13.57
C TYR A 270 8.56 5.64 -14.50
N ILE A 271 8.40 5.07 -15.70
CA ILE A 271 7.48 5.52 -16.73
C ILE A 271 6.36 4.48 -16.89
N ASN A 272 5.14 4.96 -16.74
CA ASN A 272 3.94 4.22 -17.07
C ASN A 272 3.50 4.54 -18.49
N LEU A 273 3.70 3.59 -19.40
CA LEU A 273 3.55 3.83 -20.84
C LEU A 273 2.21 3.36 -21.42
N THR A 274 1.64 2.31 -20.84
CA THR A 274 0.44 1.64 -21.36
C THR A 274 -0.18 0.76 -20.28
N ASN A 275 -1.50 0.57 -20.35
CA ASN A 275 -2.21 -0.41 -19.55
C ASN A 275 -2.26 -1.80 -20.22
N ARG A 276 -1.87 -1.92 -21.50
CA ARG A 276 -1.94 -3.14 -22.32
C ARG A 276 -0.76 -4.06 -22.05
N CYS A 277 -1.01 -5.36 -21.95
CA CYS A 277 0.05 -6.37 -21.82
C CYS A 277 -0.39 -7.62 -22.56
N THR A 278 0.56 -8.34 -23.15
CA THR A 278 0.33 -9.63 -23.81
C THR A 278 0.34 -10.82 -22.84
N ASN A 279 0.46 -10.58 -21.55
CA ASN A 279 0.30 -11.58 -20.50
C ASN A 279 -0.88 -11.22 -19.57
N GLU A 280 -1.57 -12.25 -19.10
CA GLU A 280 -2.60 -12.18 -18.06
C GLU A 280 -2.14 -12.90 -16.77
N CYS A 281 -0.98 -12.49 -16.25
CA CYS A 281 -0.36 -13.22 -15.16
C CYS A 281 -1.26 -13.32 -13.92
N VAL A 282 -1.29 -14.49 -13.28
CA VAL A 282 -2.08 -14.75 -12.06
C VAL A 282 -1.69 -13.85 -10.88
N PHE A 283 -0.48 -13.30 -10.91
CA PHE A 283 0.09 -12.39 -9.91
C PHE A 283 0.08 -10.91 -10.35
N CYS A 284 -0.52 -10.56 -11.49
CA CYS A 284 -0.46 -9.20 -11.99
C CYS A 284 -1.32 -8.24 -11.15
N ILE A 285 -0.68 -7.24 -10.54
CA ILE A 285 -1.36 -6.23 -9.71
C ILE A 285 -2.41 -5.42 -10.48
N ARG A 286 -2.27 -5.31 -11.81
CA ARG A 286 -3.21 -4.64 -12.72
C ARG A 286 -4.66 -5.13 -12.59
N TYR A 287 -4.90 -6.35 -12.12
CA TYR A 287 -6.26 -6.86 -11.94
C TYR A 287 -6.80 -6.71 -10.51
N LYS A 288 -5.96 -6.26 -9.58
CA LYS A 288 -6.29 -6.23 -8.14
C LYS A 288 -6.36 -4.81 -7.59
N ASN A 289 -5.46 -3.93 -8.01
CA ASN A 289 -5.35 -2.59 -7.48
C ASN A 289 -4.93 -1.63 -8.59
N ASP A 290 -5.26 -0.35 -8.48
CA ASP A 290 -4.76 0.73 -9.33
C ASP A 290 -3.56 1.45 -8.74
N PHE A 291 -3.21 1.19 -7.47
CA PHE A 291 -2.12 1.85 -6.78
C PHE A 291 -0.92 0.92 -6.59
N VAL A 292 0.27 1.39 -6.96
CA VAL A 292 1.54 0.73 -6.67
C VAL A 292 2.41 1.68 -5.89
N LYS A 293 2.87 1.22 -4.71
CA LYS A 293 3.63 2.03 -3.76
C LYS A 293 2.94 3.33 -3.39
N GLY A 294 1.64 3.57 -3.64
CA GLY A 294 0.94 4.86 -3.42
C GLY A 294 0.84 5.77 -4.65
N HIS A 295 1.24 5.31 -5.83
CA HIS A 295 1.00 5.99 -7.11
C HIS A 295 -0.15 5.33 -7.86
N ASN A 296 -1.11 6.09 -8.38
CA ASN A 296 -2.12 5.56 -9.28
C ASN A 296 -1.45 5.21 -10.61
N MET A 297 -1.51 3.95 -11.01
CA MET A 297 -0.89 3.38 -12.18
C MET A 297 -1.89 3.16 -13.33
N ARG A 298 -3.18 3.41 -13.12
CA ARG A 298 -4.19 3.25 -14.17
C ARG A 298 -4.25 4.49 -15.05
N LEU A 299 -3.64 4.42 -16.21
CA LEU A 299 -3.72 5.51 -17.19
C LEU A 299 -5.15 5.64 -17.71
N LEU A 300 -5.67 6.87 -17.81
CA LEU A 300 -6.95 7.13 -18.49
C LEU A 300 -6.78 7.00 -20.01
N GLN A 301 -5.64 7.48 -20.52
CA GLN A 301 -5.22 7.39 -21.91
C GLN A 301 -3.72 7.09 -21.96
N GLU A 302 -3.27 6.40 -23.01
CA GLU A 302 -1.83 6.18 -23.19
C GLU A 302 -1.15 7.52 -23.52
N PRO A 303 -0.11 7.94 -22.77
CA PRO A 303 0.52 9.24 -22.98
C PRO A 303 1.38 9.24 -24.25
N GLU A 304 1.44 10.37 -24.95
CA GLU A 304 2.35 10.54 -26.08
C GLU A 304 3.79 10.77 -25.64
N ALA A 305 4.75 10.59 -26.55
CA ALA A 305 6.18 10.72 -26.24
C ALA A 305 6.52 12.08 -25.61
N ASP A 306 5.96 13.16 -26.14
CA ASP A 306 6.20 14.53 -25.65
C ASP A 306 5.63 14.75 -24.24
N GLU A 307 4.49 14.14 -23.91
CA GLU A 307 3.91 14.20 -22.55
C GLU A 307 4.81 13.47 -21.55
N ILE A 308 5.37 12.33 -21.94
CA ILE A 308 6.31 11.58 -21.11
C ILE A 308 7.60 12.37 -20.92
N ILE A 309 8.16 12.94 -21.99
CA ILE A 309 9.38 13.75 -21.94
C ILE A 309 9.20 14.95 -21.01
N ALA A 310 8.07 15.66 -21.12
CA ALA A 310 7.72 16.76 -20.24
C ALA A 310 7.61 16.31 -18.77
N ALA A 311 7.02 15.13 -18.53
CA ALA A 311 6.87 14.56 -17.19
C ALA A 311 8.20 14.09 -16.57
N ILE A 312 9.18 13.65 -17.38
CA ILE A 312 10.52 13.29 -16.91
C ILE A 312 11.27 14.52 -16.38
N GLY A 313 11.18 15.65 -17.08
CA GLY A 313 12.00 16.82 -16.79
C GLY A 313 13.47 16.53 -17.06
N ASP A 314 14.35 16.77 -16.08
CA ASP A 314 15.79 16.51 -16.20
C ASP A 314 16.13 15.02 -15.94
N PRO A 315 16.55 14.25 -16.97
CA PRO A 315 16.88 12.84 -16.79
C PRO A 315 18.12 12.61 -15.91
N ALA A 316 19.04 13.57 -15.82
CA ALA A 316 20.26 13.45 -15.02
C ALA A 316 20.00 13.53 -13.51
N ALA A 317 18.81 13.99 -13.10
CA ALA A 317 18.39 14.05 -11.70
C ALA A 317 18.09 12.66 -11.08
N TYR A 318 18.09 11.60 -11.90
CA TYR A 318 17.73 10.25 -11.49
C TYR A 318 18.89 9.29 -11.72
N LYS A 319 18.97 8.25 -10.88
CA LYS A 319 19.90 7.14 -11.06
C LYS A 319 19.68 6.43 -12.41
N GLU A 320 18.43 6.27 -12.80
CA GLU A 320 17.98 5.70 -14.06
C GLU A 320 16.52 6.09 -14.33
N VAL A 321 16.13 6.01 -15.60
CA VAL A 321 14.76 6.11 -16.07
C VAL A 321 14.30 4.74 -16.55
N VAL A 322 13.23 4.23 -15.97
CA VAL A 322 12.79 2.85 -16.09
C VAL A 322 11.42 2.78 -16.77
N PHE A 323 11.34 2.17 -17.95
CA PHE A 323 10.05 1.83 -18.55
C PHE A 323 9.45 0.64 -17.82
N CYS A 324 8.47 0.91 -16.96
CA CYS A 324 7.84 -0.07 -16.10
C CYS A 324 6.52 0.51 -15.58
N GLY A 325 5.41 -0.16 -15.91
CA GLY A 325 4.06 0.23 -15.52
C GLY A 325 3.15 -0.99 -15.47
N TYR A 326 1.85 -0.81 -15.75
CA TYR A 326 0.88 -1.92 -15.80
C TYR A 326 0.98 -2.78 -17.05
N GLY A 327 1.46 -2.20 -18.14
CA GLY A 327 1.54 -2.85 -19.43
C GLY A 327 2.94 -3.23 -19.85
N GLU A 328 3.02 -3.88 -21.02
CA GLU A 328 4.25 -4.26 -21.70
C GLU A 328 4.77 -3.07 -22.52
N PRO A 329 5.91 -2.45 -22.16
CA PRO A 329 6.39 -1.25 -22.83
C PRO A 329 6.67 -1.45 -24.32
N LEU A 330 7.12 -2.63 -24.73
CA LEU A 330 7.49 -2.90 -26.12
C LEU A 330 6.30 -3.04 -27.08
N ILE A 331 5.06 -2.96 -26.59
CA ILE A 331 3.88 -2.69 -27.43
C ILE A 331 3.97 -1.32 -28.11
N ARG A 332 4.64 -0.35 -27.47
CA ARG A 332 4.83 1.01 -28.00
C ARG A 332 6.32 1.29 -28.20
N VAL A 333 6.99 0.40 -28.94
CA VAL A 333 8.45 0.47 -29.15
C VAL A 333 8.91 1.82 -29.72
N ASP A 334 8.13 2.45 -30.60
CA ASP A 334 8.48 3.76 -31.15
C ASP A 334 8.50 4.86 -30.08
N VAL A 335 7.56 4.82 -29.13
CA VAL A 335 7.54 5.75 -27.99
C VAL A 335 8.70 5.47 -27.04
N VAL A 336 9.00 4.19 -26.77
CA VAL A 336 10.18 3.80 -25.99
C VAL A 336 11.45 4.39 -26.61
N ARG A 337 11.61 4.28 -27.94
CA ARG A 337 12.77 4.84 -28.66
C ARG A 337 12.86 6.36 -28.55
N ALA A 338 11.76 7.06 -28.79
CA ALA A 338 11.73 8.52 -28.72
C ALA A 338 12.11 9.03 -27.33
N VAL A 339 11.48 8.47 -26.29
CA VAL A 339 11.72 8.87 -24.89
C VAL A 339 13.12 8.44 -24.42
N ALA A 340 13.58 7.24 -24.78
CA ALA A 340 14.94 6.80 -24.46
C ALA A 340 15.98 7.71 -25.12
N GLY A 341 15.76 8.13 -26.38
CA GLY A 341 16.61 9.11 -27.06
C GLY A 341 16.74 10.42 -26.30
N TYR A 342 15.62 10.96 -25.79
CA TYR A 342 15.63 12.14 -24.93
C TYR A 342 16.44 11.91 -23.64
N VAL A 343 16.21 10.79 -22.96
CA VAL A 343 16.94 10.44 -21.72
C VAL A 343 18.43 10.34 -21.98
N LYS A 344 18.86 9.67 -23.05
CA LYS A 344 20.28 9.53 -23.40
C LYS A 344 20.91 10.87 -23.78
N ALA A 345 20.21 11.71 -24.53
CA ALA A 345 20.68 13.06 -24.86
C ALA A 345 20.85 13.93 -23.61
N GLY A 346 20.01 13.72 -22.59
CA GLY A 346 20.12 14.35 -21.27
C GLY A 346 21.14 13.68 -20.32
N GLY A 347 21.95 12.73 -20.78
CA GLY A 347 22.95 12.04 -19.96
C GLY A 347 22.40 10.99 -18.99
N GLY A 348 21.12 10.62 -19.11
CA GLY A 348 20.48 9.61 -18.28
C GLY A 348 20.80 8.17 -18.68
N THR A 349 20.44 7.25 -17.78
CA THR A 349 20.51 5.80 -17.98
C THR A 349 19.11 5.25 -18.20
N VAL A 350 18.93 4.37 -19.18
CA VAL A 350 17.63 3.81 -19.56
C VAL A 350 17.55 2.33 -19.25
N ARG A 351 16.49 1.93 -18.55
CA ARG A 351 16.12 0.53 -18.35
C ARG A 351 14.72 0.24 -18.89
N VAL A 352 14.56 -0.90 -19.56
CA VAL A 352 13.26 -1.41 -20.00
C VAL A 352 12.93 -2.69 -19.26
N ASN A 353 11.83 -2.69 -18.50
CA ASN A 353 11.26 -3.91 -17.94
C ASN A 353 10.23 -4.47 -18.92
N THR A 354 10.36 -5.73 -19.30
CA THR A 354 9.53 -6.37 -20.33
C THR A 354 9.21 -7.81 -19.96
N ASN A 355 8.14 -8.35 -20.54
CA ASN A 355 7.83 -9.77 -20.59
C ASN A 355 8.63 -10.51 -21.67
N GLY A 356 9.49 -9.82 -22.44
CA GLY A 356 10.39 -10.42 -23.43
C GLY A 356 9.74 -10.75 -24.76
N GLN A 357 8.47 -10.40 -24.97
CA GLN A 357 7.76 -10.72 -26.21
C GLN A 357 7.88 -9.62 -27.28
N GLY A 358 8.79 -8.66 -27.11
CA GLY A 358 8.92 -7.49 -28.00
C GLY A 358 8.97 -7.85 -29.48
N ASN A 359 9.70 -8.90 -29.86
CA ASN A 359 9.78 -9.33 -31.26
C ASN A 359 8.47 -9.95 -31.76
N LEU A 360 7.79 -10.75 -30.93
CA LEU A 360 6.49 -11.34 -31.27
C LEU A 360 5.41 -10.28 -31.41
N ILE A 361 5.38 -9.32 -30.49
CA ILE A 361 4.42 -8.21 -30.47
C ILE A 361 4.51 -7.38 -31.75
N ASN A 362 5.73 -7.12 -32.22
CA ASN A 362 5.97 -6.23 -33.35
C ASN A 362 6.14 -6.98 -34.69
N GLY A 363 6.14 -8.32 -34.68
CA GLY A 363 6.35 -9.15 -35.88
C GLY A 363 7.73 -9.03 -36.51
N GLN A 364 8.71 -8.43 -35.83
CA GLN A 364 10.08 -8.19 -36.32
C GLN A 364 11.08 -8.06 -35.17
N ASP A 365 12.38 -8.15 -35.46
CA ASP A 365 13.42 -7.95 -34.45
C ASP A 365 13.55 -6.46 -34.07
N VAL A 366 13.14 -6.11 -32.85
CA VAL A 366 13.15 -4.72 -32.36
C VAL A 366 14.47 -4.33 -31.69
N LEU A 367 15.29 -5.31 -31.31
CA LEU A 367 16.51 -5.09 -30.53
C LEU A 367 17.55 -4.16 -31.21
N PRO A 368 17.78 -4.23 -32.55
CA PRO A 368 18.67 -3.30 -33.22
C PRO A 368 18.24 -1.83 -33.05
N GLN A 369 16.94 -1.59 -32.92
CA GLN A 369 16.36 -0.25 -32.78
C GLN A 369 16.55 0.32 -31.36
N LEU A 370 16.87 -0.52 -30.38
CA LEU A 370 17.14 -0.15 -28.98
C LEU A 370 18.63 0.03 -28.69
N CYS A 371 19.50 -0.37 -29.62
CA CYS A 371 20.95 -0.29 -29.50
C CYS A 371 21.39 1.17 -29.27
N GLY A 372 22.20 1.40 -28.23
CA GLY A 372 22.66 2.73 -27.82
C GLY A 372 21.61 3.61 -27.13
N LEU A 373 20.34 3.18 -27.10
CA LEU A 373 19.25 3.88 -26.42
C LEU A 373 18.91 3.25 -25.06
N VAL A 374 19.03 1.93 -24.95
CA VAL A 374 18.71 1.17 -23.74
C VAL A 374 19.97 0.55 -23.16
N ASP A 375 20.26 0.88 -21.90
CA ASP A 375 21.45 0.39 -21.20
C ASP A 375 21.18 -0.97 -20.52
N HIS A 376 19.93 -1.18 -20.07
CA HIS A 376 19.52 -2.39 -19.37
C HIS A 376 18.14 -2.89 -19.83
N ILE A 377 18.03 -4.16 -20.19
CA ILE A 377 16.74 -4.86 -20.31
C ILE A 377 16.58 -5.87 -19.16
N SER A 378 15.46 -5.76 -18.44
CA SER A 378 15.03 -6.71 -17.42
C SER A 378 13.83 -7.50 -17.93
N VAL A 379 14.03 -8.77 -18.28
CA VAL A 379 13.00 -9.66 -18.83
C VAL A 379 12.37 -10.50 -17.73
N SER A 380 11.04 -10.58 -17.69
CA SER A 380 10.29 -11.40 -16.75
C SER A 380 10.17 -12.84 -17.26
N LEU A 381 11.12 -13.71 -16.90
CA LEU A 381 11.10 -15.14 -17.21
C LEU A 381 9.95 -15.84 -16.47
N ASN A 382 9.80 -15.57 -15.17
CA ASN A 382 8.73 -16.03 -14.27
C ASN A 382 8.52 -17.56 -14.11
N ALA A 383 9.09 -18.42 -14.96
CA ALA A 383 8.95 -19.86 -14.88
C ALA A 383 10.12 -20.59 -15.56
N GLN A 384 10.39 -21.82 -15.14
CA GLN A 384 11.49 -22.65 -15.62
C GLN A 384 11.20 -23.38 -16.94
N ASP A 385 9.93 -23.48 -17.33
CA ASP A 385 9.49 -24.19 -18.53
C ASP A 385 8.21 -23.57 -19.11
N ALA A 386 7.91 -23.92 -20.37
CA ALA A 386 6.75 -23.37 -21.09
C ALA A 386 5.41 -23.72 -20.41
N PRO A 387 5.14 -24.98 -19.98
CA PRO A 387 3.88 -25.29 -19.30
C PRO A 387 3.64 -24.46 -18.04
N THR A 388 4.67 -24.28 -17.21
CA THR A 388 4.60 -23.45 -15.99
C THR A 388 4.43 -21.98 -16.35
N TYR A 389 5.14 -21.50 -17.36
CA TYR A 389 4.99 -20.13 -17.87
C TYR A 389 3.57 -19.87 -18.36
N ASP A 390 2.99 -20.77 -19.14
CA ASP A 390 1.65 -20.61 -19.70
C ASP A 390 0.57 -20.64 -18.60
N GLY A 391 0.74 -21.51 -17.59
CA GLY A 391 -0.15 -21.55 -16.44
C GLY A 391 -0.12 -20.27 -15.60
N LEU A 392 1.07 -19.69 -15.40
CA LEU A 392 1.27 -18.52 -14.52
C LEU A 392 1.08 -17.19 -15.23
N CYS A 393 1.69 -17.03 -16.41
CA CYS A 393 1.72 -15.78 -17.17
C CYS A 393 0.57 -15.65 -18.16
N LYS A 394 -0.05 -16.77 -18.57
CA LYS A 394 -1.19 -16.82 -19.50
C LYS A 394 -0.97 -15.89 -20.71
N PRO A 395 0.05 -16.16 -21.54
CA PRO A 395 0.34 -15.32 -22.69
C PRO A 395 -0.80 -15.36 -23.72
N LEU A 396 -1.08 -14.21 -24.33
CA LEU A 396 -2.04 -14.07 -25.42
C LEU A 396 -1.43 -14.43 -26.78
N LEU A 397 -0.11 -14.55 -26.86
CA LEU A 397 0.64 -14.85 -28.08
C LEU A 397 1.13 -16.30 -28.05
N GLU A 398 1.00 -16.99 -29.19
CA GLU A 398 1.51 -18.35 -29.36
C GLU A 398 3.06 -18.36 -29.34
N GLY A 399 3.66 -19.40 -28.75
CA GLY A 399 5.12 -19.54 -28.65
C GLY A 399 5.78 -18.45 -27.80
N ALA A 400 5.04 -17.85 -26.85
CA ALA A 400 5.53 -16.74 -26.05
C ALA A 400 6.78 -17.07 -25.22
N TYR A 401 6.86 -18.29 -24.66
CA TYR A 401 8.02 -18.71 -23.86
C TYR A 401 9.28 -18.84 -24.73
N GLU A 402 9.17 -19.50 -25.88
CA GLU A 402 10.26 -19.66 -26.84
C GLU A 402 10.69 -18.31 -27.42
N GLY A 403 9.71 -17.46 -27.75
CA GLY A 403 9.94 -16.09 -28.22
C GLY A 403 10.65 -15.23 -27.18
N LEU A 404 10.28 -15.34 -25.90
CA LEU A 404 10.98 -14.71 -24.78
C LEU A 404 12.44 -15.16 -24.71
N LEU A 405 12.70 -16.47 -24.75
CA LEU A 405 14.07 -16.99 -24.71
C LEU A 405 14.88 -16.54 -25.95
N GLY A 406 14.25 -16.51 -27.12
CA GLY A 406 14.82 -15.97 -28.35
C GLY A 406 15.19 -14.49 -28.23
N PHE A 407 14.30 -13.68 -27.67
CA PHE A 407 14.51 -12.25 -27.42
C PHE A 407 15.70 -12.02 -26.48
N VAL A 408 15.80 -12.79 -25.39
CA VAL A 408 16.92 -12.68 -24.43
C VAL A 408 18.25 -13.03 -25.08
N ARG A 409 18.30 -14.09 -25.92
CA ARG A 409 19.50 -14.44 -26.69
C ARG A 409 19.93 -13.32 -27.64
N GLY A 410 18.97 -12.69 -28.32
CA GLY A 410 19.23 -11.57 -29.22
C GLY A 410 19.71 -10.33 -28.47
N ALA A 411 19.12 -10.03 -27.31
CA ALA A 411 19.33 -8.77 -26.59
C ALA A 411 20.80 -8.56 -26.21
N ARG A 412 21.53 -9.62 -25.90
CA ARG A 412 22.97 -9.56 -25.57
C ARG A 412 23.85 -8.97 -26.67
N ARG A 413 23.38 -8.94 -27.92
CA ARG A 413 24.12 -8.35 -29.05
C ARG A 413 24.03 -6.83 -29.08
N TYR A 414 22.98 -6.26 -28.49
CA TYR A 414 22.63 -4.85 -28.66
C TYR A 414 22.52 -4.09 -27.33
N ILE A 415 22.29 -4.80 -26.22
CA ILE A 415 22.01 -4.23 -24.91
C ILE A 415 23.14 -4.59 -23.95
N PRO A 416 23.79 -3.60 -23.30
CA PRO A 416 24.92 -3.83 -22.41
C PRO A 416 24.60 -4.77 -21.24
N VAL A 417 23.43 -4.58 -20.61
CA VAL A 417 22.99 -5.38 -19.47
C VAL A 417 21.67 -6.07 -19.80
N VAL A 418 21.64 -7.39 -19.68
CA VAL A 418 20.42 -8.19 -19.78
C VAL A 418 20.24 -8.95 -18.47
N THR A 419 19.04 -8.91 -17.91
CA THR A 419 18.70 -9.61 -16.66
C THR A 419 17.42 -10.38 -16.83
N LEU A 420 17.43 -11.66 -16.47
CA LEU A 420 16.22 -12.44 -16.25
C LEU A 420 15.74 -12.24 -14.83
N THR A 421 14.43 -12.11 -14.70
CA THR A 421 13.76 -11.99 -13.41
C THR A 421 12.68 -13.03 -13.25
N VAL A 422 12.54 -13.52 -12.03
CA VAL A 422 11.50 -14.45 -11.63
C VAL A 422 10.75 -13.88 -10.44
N VAL A 423 9.44 -14.11 -10.36
CA VAL A 423 8.70 -13.86 -9.12
C VAL A 423 8.70 -15.17 -8.34
N GLU A 424 9.23 -15.16 -7.12
CA GLU A 424 9.19 -16.33 -6.24
C GLU A 424 7.74 -16.59 -5.83
N MET A 425 7.24 -17.76 -6.20
CA MET A 425 5.87 -18.17 -5.91
C MET A 425 5.73 -19.70 -5.99
N PRO A 426 4.66 -20.28 -5.39
CA PRO A 426 4.43 -21.72 -5.45
C PRO A 426 4.42 -22.25 -6.90
N GLY A 427 5.15 -23.34 -7.13
CA GLY A 427 5.27 -23.99 -8.45
C GLY A 427 6.42 -23.47 -9.33
N VAL A 428 7.10 -22.39 -8.94
CA VAL A 428 8.27 -21.88 -9.67
C VAL A 428 9.56 -22.44 -9.09
N ASP A 429 10.34 -23.13 -9.93
CA ASP A 429 11.69 -23.56 -9.58
C ASP A 429 12.69 -22.43 -9.87
N VAL A 430 13.01 -21.66 -8.81
CA VAL A 430 13.94 -20.53 -8.89
C VAL A 430 15.35 -20.98 -9.29
N ALA A 431 15.80 -22.17 -8.86
CA ALA A 431 17.12 -22.69 -9.19
C ALA A 431 17.21 -23.07 -10.68
N ALA A 432 16.16 -23.70 -11.23
CA ALA A 432 16.07 -23.98 -12.65
C ALA A 432 15.99 -22.69 -13.49
N CYS A 433 15.25 -21.68 -13.03
CA CYS A 433 15.23 -20.35 -13.67
C CYS A 433 16.61 -19.69 -13.70
N GLN A 434 17.38 -19.81 -12.60
CA GLN A 434 18.75 -19.32 -12.51
C GLN A 434 19.68 -20.08 -13.47
N ALA A 435 19.50 -21.39 -13.63
CA ALA A 435 20.26 -22.19 -14.58
C ALA A 435 20.04 -21.70 -16.02
N ILE A 436 18.79 -21.38 -16.40
CA ILE A 436 18.47 -20.78 -17.70
C ILE A 436 19.22 -19.46 -17.92
N ALA A 437 19.25 -18.59 -16.90
CA ALA A 437 20.00 -17.33 -16.99
C ALA A 437 21.50 -17.56 -17.17
N ASN A 438 22.07 -18.54 -16.47
CA ASN A 438 23.48 -18.92 -16.58
C ASN A 438 23.81 -19.44 -17.99
N ASP A 439 22.98 -20.33 -18.53
CA ASP A 439 23.15 -20.89 -19.88
C ASP A 439 23.05 -19.82 -20.96
N LEU A 440 22.17 -18.83 -20.76
CA LEU A 440 22.04 -17.67 -21.63
C LEU A 440 23.15 -16.63 -21.43
N GLY A 441 23.96 -16.75 -20.37
CA GLY A 441 25.03 -15.82 -20.01
C GLY A 441 24.53 -14.42 -19.66
N VAL A 442 23.42 -14.35 -18.91
CA VAL A 442 22.78 -13.10 -18.47
C VAL A 442 22.63 -13.05 -16.96
N ASN A 443 22.42 -11.86 -16.41
CA ASN A 443 22.19 -11.70 -14.98
C ASN A 443 20.85 -12.33 -14.57
N PHE A 444 20.71 -12.66 -13.29
CA PHE A 444 19.47 -13.16 -12.72
C PHE A 444 19.09 -12.40 -11.45
N ARG A 445 17.79 -12.18 -11.24
CA ARG A 445 17.28 -11.56 -10.02
C ARG A 445 15.93 -12.15 -9.64
N VAL A 446 15.83 -12.60 -8.39
CA VAL A 446 14.56 -13.01 -7.78
C VAL A 446 13.80 -11.76 -7.33
N ARG A 447 12.49 -11.77 -7.56
CA ARG A 447 11.53 -10.78 -7.07
C ARG A 447 10.57 -11.48 -6.11
N TYR A 448 10.14 -10.77 -5.09
CA TYR A 448 9.13 -11.24 -4.17
C TYR A 448 7.78 -10.63 -4.54
N LEU A 449 6.72 -11.43 -4.45
CA LEU A 449 5.36 -10.97 -4.69
C LEU A 449 5.07 -9.74 -3.79
N ASP A 450 4.41 -8.74 -4.35
CA ASP A 450 4.02 -7.48 -3.67
C ASP A 450 5.16 -6.59 -3.15
N ILE A 451 6.43 -6.95 -3.42
CA ILE A 451 7.60 -6.11 -3.16
C ILE A 451 8.06 -5.47 -4.48
N VAL A 452 7.64 -4.23 -4.71
CA VAL A 452 8.04 -3.43 -5.89
C VAL A 452 9.24 -2.55 -5.56
N GLY A 453 10.30 -2.60 -6.37
CA GLY A 453 11.54 -1.83 -6.19
C GLY A 453 12.76 -2.75 -6.13
#